data_AF-U1PZL3-F1
#
_entry.id   AF-U1PZL3-F1
#
_cell.length_a   1.000
_cell.length_b   1.000
_cell.length_c   1.000
_cell.angle_alpha   90.00
_cell.angle_beta   90.00
_cell.angle_gamma   90.00
#
_symmetry.space_group_name_H-M   'P 1'
#
loop_
_entity.id
_entity.type
_entity.pdbx_description
1 polymer ?
#
loop_
_entity_poly.entity_id
_entity_poly.type
_entity_poly.pdbx_seq_one_letter_code
_entity_poly.pdbx_strand_id
1 'polypeptide(L)'
;MSTEPLGDTPTEDPIRYFLDDMQLHGRKQRTCEAYNRVLRQFQQYIESEEISTIAPTPVREATHRHCMAWVHSLRQSDCAESTIATYASYVHRFYTYLSHVGLFDSNPMRLVLEEMDEQIETNPSRRETSIDTMREFVHSVQHPLSQAIIIVLLKSGMRAGELCNLDMRDINLSASETHHTHSIQPRAALDGRCRSIYVDTAPTAGQEYNGEIRTASNKRKRPTVIPLDDEAEMALDRWLLIRPD
;
A
#
# COMPACT_ATOMS: atom_id res chain seq x y z
N MET A 1 6.73 40.28 -1.95
CA MET A 1 7.14 39.69 -0.66
C MET A 1 5.98 38.83 -0.21
N SER A 2 6.04 37.55 -0.57
CA SER A 2 5.03 36.58 -0.20
C SER A 2 5.54 35.86 1.03
N THR A 3 4.84 36.01 2.14
CA THR A 3 5.06 35.28 3.40
C THR A 3 4.78 33.80 3.16
N GLU A 4 5.85 33.00 3.13
CA GLU A 4 5.78 31.55 3.31
C GLU A 4 5.25 31.24 4.72
N PRO A 5 4.44 30.19 4.90
CA PRO A 5 3.95 29.80 6.22
C PRO A 5 5.13 29.32 7.06
N LEU A 6 5.15 29.71 8.34
CA LEU A 6 6.08 29.24 9.36
C LEU A 6 5.96 27.72 9.52
N GLY A 7 6.74 26.97 8.74
CA GLY A 7 7.12 25.60 9.02
C GLY A 7 8.50 25.62 9.65
N ASP A 8 8.70 24.80 10.69
CA ASP A 8 10.00 24.56 11.32
C ASP A 8 11.10 24.48 10.26
N THR A 9 12.22 25.16 10.52
CA THR A 9 13.37 25.11 9.61
C THR A 9 13.84 23.65 9.45
N PRO A 10 14.51 23.27 8.34
CA PRO A 10 15.02 21.91 8.15
C PRO A 10 15.87 21.39 9.31
N THR A 11 16.39 22.31 10.13
CA THR A 11 17.21 22.11 11.31
C THR A 11 16.41 21.74 12.58
N GLU A 12 15.18 22.22 12.71
CA GLU A 12 14.33 22.00 13.91
C GLU A 12 13.64 20.63 13.88
N ASP A 13 13.09 20.24 12.73
CA ASP A 13 12.47 18.92 12.55
C ASP A 13 12.85 18.30 11.19
N PRO A 14 14.02 17.63 11.12
CA PRO A 14 14.49 17.00 9.89
C PRO A 14 13.52 15.91 9.37
N ILE A 15 12.79 15.25 10.28
CA ILE A 15 11.81 14.20 9.91
C ILE A 15 10.63 14.84 9.18
N ARG A 16 10.05 15.91 9.74
CA ARG A 16 8.97 16.63 9.07
C ARG A 16 9.41 17.18 7.72
N TYR A 17 10.60 17.81 7.66
CA TYR A 17 11.16 18.31 6.41
C TYR A 17 11.27 17.23 5.31
N PHE A 18 11.75 16.04 5.67
CA PHE A 18 11.80 14.90 4.75
C PHE A 18 10.40 14.41 4.31
N LEU A 19 9.44 14.37 5.23
CA LEU A 19 8.07 13.91 4.92
C LEU A 19 7.32 14.90 4.02
N ASP A 20 7.50 16.20 4.24
CA ASP A 20 6.94 17.26 3.41
C ASP A 20 7.49 17.15 1.98
N ASP A 21 8.81 16.95 1.83
CA ASP A 21 9.43 16.70 0.52
C ASP A 21 8.90 15.41 -0.15
N MET A 22 8.70 14.33 0.61
CA MET A 22 8.09 13.11 0.08
C MET A 22 6.67 13.37 -0.45
N GLN A 23 5.86 14.15 0.26
CA GLN A 23 4.51 14.51 -0.18
C GLN A 23 4.54 15.37 -1.43
N LEU A 24 5.43 16.37 -1.49
CA LEU A 24 5.62 17.23 -2.68
C LEU A 24 6.00 16.42 -3.92
N HIS A 25 6.82 15.37 -3.76
CA HIS A 25 7.17 14.43 -4.82
C HIS A 25 6.08 13.38 -5.12
N GLY A 26 4.86 13.56 -4.62
CA GLY A 26 3.69 12.74 -4.93
C GLY A 26 3.67 11.37 -4.25
N ARG A 27 4.40 11.20 -3.13
CA ARG A 27 4.26 9.97 -2.33
C ARG A 27 2.87 9.93 -1.68
N LYS A 28 2.28 8.74 -1.63
CA LYS A 28 0.94 8.56 -1.04
C LYS A 28 0.99 8.88 0.46
N GLN A 29 -0.07 9.51 0.95
CA GLN A 29 -0.22 9.87 2.37
C GLN A 29 0.06 8.71 3.32
N ARG A 30 -0.53 7.53 3.07
CA ARG A 30 -0.27 6.30 3.84
C ARG A 30 1.21 5.91 3.94
N THR A 31 1.99 6.21 2.89
CA THR A 31 3.43 5.92 2.86
C THR A 31 4.17 6.94 3.72
N CYS A 32 3.82 8.22 3.63
CA CYS A 32 4.39 9.25 4.51
C CYS A 32 4.08 8.97 5.98
N GLU A 33 2.86 8.55 6.31
CA GLU A 33 2.47 8.15 7.67
C GLU A 33 3.27 6.95 8.19
N ALA A 34 3.49 5.94 7.33
CA ALA A 34 4.31 4.78 7.69
C ALA A 34 5.78 5.18 7.95
N TYR A 35 6.34 6.07 7.13
CA TYR A 35 7.68 6.63 7.38
C TYR A 35 7.71 7.45 8.67
N ASN A 36 6.75 8.35 8.88
CA ASN A 36 6.67 9.18 10.09
C ASN A 36 6.68 8.31 11.35
N ARG A 37 5.81 7.31 11.42
CA ARG A 37 5.71 6.42 12.58
C ARG A 37 7.07 5.77 12.92
N VAL A 38 7.76 5.24 11.91
CA VAL A 38 9.05 4.56 12.11
C VAL A 38 10.16 5.54 12.47
N LEU A 39 10.22 6.70 11.78
CA LEU A 39 11.24 7.70 12.04
C LEU A 39 11.10 8.34 13.43
N ARG A 40 9.85 8.56 13.90
CA ARG A 40 9.59 9.04 15.27
C ARG A 40 9.93 7.98 16.31
N GLN A 41 9.65 6.70 16.04
CA GLN A 41 10.08 5.60 16.90
C GLN A 41 11.61 5.55 17.02
N PHE A 42 12.32 5.72 15.90
CA PHE A 42 13.78 5.81 15.88
C PHE A 42 14.29 7.03 16.66
N GLN A 43 13.72 8.22 16.41
CA GLN A 43 14.05 9.46 17.14
C GLN A 43 13.92 9.26 18.65
N GLN A 44 12.76 8.76 19.10
CA GLN A 44 12.50 8.52 20.51
C GLN A 44 13.51 7.54 21.13
N TYR A 45 13.93 6.52 20.38
CA TYR A 45 14.92 5.56 20.86
C TYR A 45 16.30 6.19 21.06
N ILE A 46 16.80 6.97 20.10
CA ILE A 46 18.13 7.57 20.22
C ILE A 46 18.17 8.72 21.23
N GLU A 47 17.04 9.40 21.45
CA GLU A 47 16.88 10.44 22.46
C GLU A 47 16.68 9.88 23.88
N SER A 48 16.44 8.56 24.02
CA SER A 48 16.24 7.93 25.32
C SER A 48 17.50 7.95 26.20
N GLU A 49 17.29 8.02 27.52
CA GLU A 49 18.38 8.08 28.50
C GLU A 49 19.26 6.82 28.52
N GLU A 50 18.74 5.68 28.04
CA GLU A 50 19.52 4.42 27.94
C GLU A 50 20.59 4.49 26.84
N ILE A 51 20.36 5.29 25.80
CA ILE A 51 21.23 5.42 24.63
C ILE A 51 22.06 6.71 24.71
N SER A 52 21.45 7.78 25.21
CA SER A 52 22.05 9.09 25.37
C SER A 52 22.59 9.28 26.80
N THR A 53 23.91 9.19 26.97
CA THR A 53 24.57 9.19 28.30
C THR A 53 24.70 10.56 28.96
N ILE A 54 24.53 11.66 28.22
CA ILE A 54 24.78 13.04 28.71
C ILE A 54 23.60 13.97 28.41
N ALA A 55 23.04 13.92 27.20
CA ALA A 55 21.89 14.70 26.77
C ALA A 55 21.20 13.99 25.59
N PRO A 56 19.89 14.22 25.34
CA PRO A 56 19.18 13.62 24.21
C PRO A 56 19.93 13.87 22.90
N THR A 57 20.31 12.80 22.20
CA THR A 57 21.00 12.90 20.92
C THR A 57 20.00 13.24 19.82
N PRO A 58 20.08 14.42 19.19
CA PRO A 58 19.18 14.76 18.10
C PRO A 58 19.46 13.86 16.89
N VAL A 59 18.44 13.64 16.06
CA VAL A 59 18.52 12.80 14.85
C VAL A 59 19.67 13.23 13.92
N ARG A 60 19.98 14.53 13.84
CA ARG A 60 21.10 15.07 13.04
C ARG A 60 22.50 14.73 13.57
N GLU A 61 22.61 14.16 14.77
CA GLU A 61 23.86 13.73 15.40
C GLU A 61 23.91 12.20 15.58
N ALA A 62 22.96 11.46 14.98
CA ALA A 62 22.95 10.01 15.07
C ALA A 62 24.21 9.39 14.46
N THR A 63 24.84 8.49 15.20
CA THR A 63 26.03 7.78 14.74
C THR A 63 25.66 6.40 14.23
N HIS A 64 26.58 5.75 13.53
CA HIS A 64 26.48 4.33 13.17
C HIS A 64 26.13 3.45 14.39
N ARG A 65 26.70 3.75 15.56
CA ARG A 65 26.44 3.02 16.80
C ARG A 65 24.99 3.18 17.27
N HIS A 66 24.40 4.37 17.17
CA HIS A 66 22.99 4.59 17.51
C HIS A 66 22.07 3.81 16.57
N CYS A 67 22.38 3.79 15.28
CA CYS A 67 21.65 3.02 14.28
C CYS A 67 21.73 1.50 14.54
N MET A 68 22.91 0.96 14.82
CA MET A 68 23.09 -0.46 15.18
C MET A 68 22.33 -0.83 16.45
N ALA A 69 22.43 0.00 17.50
CA ALA A 69 21.73 -0.22 18.76
C ALA A 69 20.21 -0.29 18.54
N TRP A 70 19.66 0.62 17.72
CA TRP A 70 18.24 0.60 17.39
C TRP A 70 17.81 -0.67 16.65
N VAL A 71 18.55 -1.10 15.63
CA VAL A 71 18.25 -2.35 14.92
C VAL A 71 18.31 -3.54 15.88
N HIS A 72 19.28 -3.58 16.80
CA HIS A 72 19.33 -4.61 17.84
C HIS A 72 18.14 -4.56 18.79
N SER A 73 17.64 -3.37 19.16
CA SER A 73 16.43 -3.25 19.98
C SER A 73 15.19 -3.80 19.26
N LEU A 74 15.12 -3.65 17.93
CA LEU A 74 14.03 -4.23 17.13
C LEU A 74 14.11 -5.76 17.13
N ARG A 75 15.30 -6.35 17.07
CA ARG A 75 15.51 -7.81 17.15
C ARG A 75 15.10 -8.40 18.51
N GLN A 76 15.17 -7.59 19.58
CA GLN A 76 14.74 -7.99 20.92
C GLN A 76 13.22 -7.84 21.12
N SER A 77 12.53 -7.18 20.19
CA SER A 77 11.07 -7.08 20.17
C SER A 77 10.44 -8.19 19.33
N ASP A 78 9.13 -8.41 19.44
CA ASP A 78 8.36 -9.38 18.63
C ASP A 78 8.19 -8.96 17.14
N CYS A 79 9.11 -8.16 16.59
CA CYS A 79 9.08 -7.76 15.19
C CYS A 79 9.57 -8.89 14.28
N ALA A 80 8.81 -9.19 13.22
CA ALA A 80 9.26 -10.09 12.17
C ALA A 80 10.48 -9.50 11.42
N GLU A 81 11.39 -10.34 10.92
CA GLU A 81 12.60 -9.93 10.19
C GLU A 81 12.30 -8.96 9.04
N SER A 82 11.25 -9.21 8.25
CA SER A 82 10.82 -8.33 7.16
C SER A 82 10.37 -6.94 7.65
N THR A 83 9.83 -6.85 8.87
CA THR A 83 9.49 -5.57 9.51
C THR A 83 10.76 -4.82 9.91
N ILE A 84 11.74 -5.51 10.50
CA ILE A 84 13.04 -4.94 10.88
C ILE A 84 13.74 -4.38 9.64
N ALA A 85 13.83 -5.17 8.57
CA ALA A 85 14.42 -4.75 7.30
C ALA A 85 13.69 -3.54 6.68
N THR A 86 12.35 -3.54 6.73
CA THR A 86 11.55 -2.41 6.27
C THR A 86 11.85 -1.15 7.07
N TYR A 87 11.92 -1.26 8.40
CA TYR A 87 12.18 -0.12 9.28
C TYR A 87 13.58 0.44 9.09
N ALA A 88 14.60 -0.43 9.01
CA ALA A 88 15.96 -0.04 8.68
C ALA A 88 16.04 0.66 7.31
N SER A 89 15.32 0.17 6.30
CA SER A 89 15.28 0.81 4.98
C SER A 89 14.68 2.24 5.01
N TYR A 90 13.72 2.51 5.90
CA TYR A 90 13.12 3.83 6.05
C TYR A 90 14.11 4.82 6.66
N VAL A 91 14.79 4.41 7.75
CA VAL A 91 15.83 5.23 8.39
C VAL A 91 17.00 5.45 7.44
N HIS A 92 17.43 4.42 6.71
CA HIS A 92 18.46 4.55 5.67
C HIS A 92 18.07 5.57 4.61
N ARG A 93 16.85 5.49 4.05
CA ARG A 93 16.39 6.42 3.02
C ARG A 93 16.31 7.86 3.53
N PHE A 94 15.86 8.04 4.77
CA PHE A 94 15.82 9.33 5.44
C PHE A 94 17.21 9.97 5.54
N TYR A 95 18.23 9.23 6.03
CA TYR A 95 19.59 9.78 6.09
C TYR A 95 20.26 9.95 4.72
N THR A 96 19.93 9.11 3.73
CA THR A 96 20.35 9.34 2.34
C THR A 96 19.81 10.66 1.83
N TYR A 97 18.54 10.98 2.11
CA TYR A 97 17.95 12.27 1.77
C TYR A 97 18.67 13.42 2.47
N LEU A 98 18.84 13.35 3.81
CA LEU A 98 19.54 14.40 4.56
C LEU A 98 20.97 14.64 4.06
N SER A 99 21.66 13.56 3.66
CA SER A 99 22.99 13.68 3.07
C SER A 99 22.97 14.39 1.72
N HIS A 100 21.97 14.10 0.87
CA HIS A 100 21.83 14.75 -0.44
C HIS A 100 21.50 16.24 -0.34
N VAL A 101 20.73 16.66 0.67
CA VAL A 101 20.41 18.08 0.90
C VAL A 101 21.47 18.81 1.75
N GLY A 102 22.58 18.15 2.08
CA GLY A 102 23.71 18.75 2.81
C GLY A 102 23.46 18.96 4.30
N LEU A 103 22.44 18.30 4.88
CA LEU A 103 22.13 18.34 6.31
C LEU A 103 22.84 17.23 7.11
N PHE A 104 23.57 16.35 6.42
CA PHE A 104 24.31 15.25 7.02
C PHE A 104 25.53 14.92 6.16
N ASP A 105 26.69 14.67 6.76
CA ASP A 105 27.92 14.43 5.99
C ASP A 105 27.93 13.06 5.29
N SER A 106 27.39 12.04 5.97
CA SER A 106 27.35 10.68 5.43
C SER A 106 26.31 9.80 6.10
N ASN A 107 25.57 8.99 5.35
CA ASN A 107 24.49 8.17 5.92
C ASN A 107 25.00 7.14 6.98
N PRO A 108 24.58 7.25 8.27
CA PRO A 108 25.02 6.37 9.35
C PRO A 108 24.40 4.96 9.28
N MET A 109 23.31 4.77 8.53
CA MET A 109 22.67 3.47 8.30
C MET A 109 23.31 2.67 7.17
N ARG A 110 24.30 3.22 6.45
CA ARG A 110 24.87 2.55 5.27
C ARG A 110 25.55 1.23 5.62
N LEU A 111 26.49 1.25 6.55
CA LEU A 111 27.16 0.03 7.02
C LEU A 111 26.20 -0.90 7.78
N VAL A 112 25.28 -0.33 8.58
CA VAL A 112 24.23 -1.10 9.26
C VAL A 112 23.44 -1.96 8.28
N LEU A 113 22.98 -1.36 7.17
CA LEU A 113 22.17 -2.08 6.18
C LEU A 113 23.01 -3.11 5.40
N GLU A 114 24.31 -2.87 5.21
CA GLU A 114 25.24 -3.82 4.57
C GLU A 114 25.54 -5.04 5.47
N GLU A 115 25.53 -4.86 6.80
CA GLU A 115 25.80 -5.90 7.80
C GLU A 115 24.53 -6.60 8.31
N MET A 116 23.34 -6.16 7.91
CA MET A 116 22.07 -6.77 8.32
C MET A 116 21.75 -8.04 7.53
N ASP A 117 21.48 -9.12 8.26
CA ASP A 117 20.97 -10.37 7.68
C ASP A 117 19.47 -10.29 7.35
N GLU A 118 18.71 -9.41 8.01
CA GLU A 118 17.29 -9.25 7.74
C GLU A 118 17.04 -8.63 6.37
N GLN A 119 16.27 -9.34 5.55
CA GLN A 119 15.89 -8.87 4.23
C GLN A 119 14.40 -8.53 4.19
N ILE A 120 14.06 -7.55 3.37
CA ILE A 120 12.67 -7.36 2.96
C ILE A 120 12.33 -8.57 2.11
N GLU A 121 11.74 -9.58 2.74
CA GLU A 121 11.28 -10.77 2.05
C GLU A 121 10.14 -10.34 1.11
N THR A 122 10.49 -10.08 -0.15
CA THR A 122 9.53 -9.67 -1.18
C THR A 122 8.49 -10.75 -1.46
N ASN A 123 8.74 -11.98 -0.99
CA ASN A 123 7.89 -13.13 -1.19
C ASN A 123 8.02 -14.10 0.00
N PRO A 124 7.48 -13.74 1.19
CA PRO A 124 7.67 -14.50 2.41
C PRO A 124 6.95 -15.83 2.32
N SER A 125 7.66 -16.85 1.84
CA SER A 125 7.12 -18.12 1.36
C SER A 125 5.84 -17.92 0.52
N ARG A 126 5.95 -17.83 -0.82
CA ARG A 126 4.75 -17.95 -1.67
C ARG A 126 4.02 -19.22 -1.21
N ARG A 127 2.90 -19.07 -0.49
CA ARG A 127 2.15 -20.23 -0.01
C ARG A 127 1.72 -20.98 -1.26
N GLU A 128 2.33 -22.15 -1.48
CA GLU A 128 1.91 -23.06 -2.53
C GLU A 128 0.60 -23.69 -2.07
N THR A 129 -0.49 -22.93 -2.20
CA THR A 129 -1.83 -23.46 -1.99
C THR A 129 -2.18 -24.30 -3.20
N SER A 130 -2.42 -25.60 -2.98
CA SER A 130 -2.88 -26.49 -4.05
C SER A 130 -4.23 -26.01 -4.60
N ILE A 131 -4.52 -26.37 -5.86
CA ILE A 131 -5.82 -26.06 -6.48
C ILE A 131 -6.95 -26.69 -5.67
N ASP A 132 -6.75 -27.89 -5.10
CA ASP A 132 -7.76 -28.58 -4.32
C ASP A 132 -8.07 -27.86 -3.00
N THR A 133 -7.04 -27.43 -2.26
CA THR A 133 -7.23 -26.61 -1.05
C THR A 133 -7.91 -25.27 -1.37
N MET A 134 -7.55 -24.65 -2.50
CA MET A 134 -8.19 -23.41 -2.93
C MET A 134 -9.67 -23.63 -3.29
N ARG A 135 -9.98 -24.75 -3.96
CA ARG A 135 -11.36 -25.13 -4.30
C ARG A 135 -12.18 -25.36 -3.04
N GLU A 136 -11.66 -26.13 -2.08
CA GLU A 136 -12.32 -26.37 -0.79
C GLU A 136 -12.60 -25.06 -0.03
N PHE A 137 -11.61 -24.17 0.02
CA PHE A 137 -11.77 -22.85 0.62
C PHE A 137 -12.90 -22.06 -0.05
N VAL A 138 -12.90 -21.93 -1.38
CA VAL A 138 -13.95 -21.19 -2.11
C VAL A 138 -15.35 -21.80 -1.87
N HIS A 139 -15.45 -23.14 -1.83
CA HIS A 139 -16.73 -23.82 -1.57
C HIS A 139 -17.22 -23.65 -0.13
N SER A 140 -16.31 -23.47 0.84
CA SER A 140 -16.67 -23.21 2.23
C SER A 140 -17.30 -21.83 2.45
N VAL A 141 -17.04 -20.86 1.58
CA VAL A 141 -17.54 -19.49 1.71
C VAL A 141 -19.02 -19.42 1.35
N GLN A 142 -19.87 -19.23 2.36
CA GLN A 142 -21.34 -19.24 2.19
C GLN A 142 -21.91 -17.89 1.73
N HIS A 143 -21.28 -16.77 2.12
CA HIS A 143 -21.81 -15.45 1.81
C HIS A 143 -21.58 -15.10 0.33
N PRO A 144 -22.63 -14.80 -0.47
CA PRO A 144 -22.49 -14.61 -1.92
C PRO A 144 -21.53 -13.49 -2.32
N LEU A 145 -21.57 -12.33 -1.65
CA LEU A 145 -20.60 -11.25 -1.89
C LEU A 145 -19.15 -11.70 -1.64
N SER A 146 -18.89 -12.36 -0.50
CA SER A 146 -17.55 -12.83 -0.16
C SER A 146 -17.04 -13.84 -1.18
N GLN A 147 -17.91 -14.75 -1.63
CA GLN A 147 -17.59 -15.72 -2.66
C GLN A 147 -17.28 -15.04 -4.00
N ALA A 148 -18.10 -14.08 -4.43
CA ALA A 148 -17.86 -13.29 -5.65
C ALA A 148 -16.54 -12.51 -5.59
N ILE A 149 -16.25 -11.83 -4.46
CA ILE A 149 -14.98 -11.12 -4.23
C ILE A 149 -13.80 -12.07 -4.40
N ILE A 150 -13.84 -13.22 -3.72
CA ILE A 150 -12.72 -14.18 -3.73
C ILE A 150 -12.51 -14.74 -5.13
N ILE A 151 -13.58 -15.21 -5.79
CA ILE A 151 -13.49 -15.78 -7.15
C ILE A 151 -12.95 -14.75 -8.13
N VAL A 152 -13.46 -13.52 -8.11
CA VAL A 152 -12.98 -12.46 -9.00
C VAL A 152 -11.50 -12.17 -8.76
N LEU A 153 -11.04 -12.05 -7.51
CA LEU A 153 -9.62 -11.82 -7.21
C LEU A 153 -8.74 -12.99 -7.69
N LEU A 154 -9.17 -14.23 -7.46
CA LEU A 154 -8.43 -15.43 -7.86
C LEU A 154 -8.33 -15.56 -9.39
N LYS A 155 -9.42 -15.31 -10.11
CA LYS A 155 -9.52 -15.54 -11.56
C LYS A 155 -9.02 -14.38 -12.42
N SER A 156 -9.16 -13.15 -11.94
CA SER A 156 -8.72 -11.95 -12.69
C SER A 156 -7.29 -11.52 -12.37
N GLY A 157 -6.77 -11.90 -11.19
CA GLY A 157 -5.48 -11.40 -10.68
C GLY A 157 -5.46 -9.89 -10.42
N MET A 158 -6.62 -9.22 -10.39
CA MET A 158 -6.68 -7.79 -10.08
C MET A 158 -6.34 -7.52 -8.62
N ARG A 159 -5.94 -6.29 -8.32
CA ARG A 159 -5.66 -5.88 -6.93
C ARG A 159 -6.98 -5.69 -6.17
N ALA A 160 -6.98 -5.94 -4.86
CA ALA A 160 -8.15 -5.66 -4.01
C ALA A 160 -8.65 -4.21 -4.13
N GLY A 161 -7.74 -3.24 -4.21
CA GLY A 161 -8.12 -1.84 -4.45
C GLY A 161 -8.73 -1.58 -5.83
N GLU A 162 -8.37 -2.37 -6.85
CA GLU A 162 -9.01 -2.29 -8.18
C GLU A 162 -10.43 -2.86 -8.12
N LEU A 163 -10.65 -3.96 -7.38
CA LEU A 163 -11.97 -4.53 -7.14
C LEU A 163 -12.90 -3.58 -6.38
N CYS A 164 -12.41 -2.92 -5.32
CA CYS A 164 -13.18 -1.92 -4.56
C CYS A 164 -13.60 -0.70 -5.38
N ASN A 165 -12.95 -0.47 -6.53
CA ASN A 165 -13.21 0.68 -7.39
C ASN A 165 -14.12 0.33 -8.58
N LEU A 166 -14.61 -0.91 -8.69
CA LEU A 166 -15.52 -1.30 -9.78
C LEU A 166 -16.91 -0.71 -9.57
N ASP A 167 -17.43 -0.08 -10.62
CA ASP A 167 -18.81 0.35 -10.75
C ASP A 167 -19.61 -0.66 -11.59
N MET A 168 -20.95 -0.62 -11.50
CA MET A 168 -21.81 -1.47 -12.35
C MET A 168 -21.55 -1.29 -13.85
N ARG A 169 -21.22 -0.07 -14.29
CA ARG A 169 -20.85 0.23 -15.69
C ARG A 169 -19.53 -0.43 -16.13
N ASP A 170 -18.71 -0.88 -15.18
CA ASP A 170 -17.41 -1.50 -15.44
C ASP A 170 -17.53 -3.00 -15.69
N ILE A 171 -18.73 -3.58 -15.60
CA ILE A 171 -18.97 -5.01 -15.74
C ILE A 171 -19.88 -5.25 -16.95
N ASN A 172 -19.48 -6.16 -17.83
CA ASN A 172 -20.31 -6.63 -18.94
C ASN A 172 -20.43 -8.16 -18.85
N LEU A 173 -21.53 -8.65 -18.30
CA LEU A 173 -21.83 -10.10 -18.24
C LEU A 173 -22.52 -10.54 -19.53
N SER A 174 -22.49 -11.82 -19.86
CA SER A 174 -23.37 -12.38 -20.88
C SER A 174 -24.84 -12.20 -20.47
N ALA A 175 -25.75 -12.16 -21.44
CA ALA A 175 -27.15 -11.86 -21.19
C ALA A 175 -27.81 -12.94 -20.30
N SER A 176 -27.86 -12.69 -19.00
CA SER A 176 -28.75 -13.35 -18.03
C SER A 176 -29.85 -12.36 -17.58
N GLU A 177 -30.86 -12.85 -16.86
CA GLU A 177 -31.99 -12.05 -16.35
C GLU A 177 -31.56 -10.80 -15.53
N THR A 178 -30.31 -10.75 -15.03
CA THR A 178 -29.73 -9.58 -14.32
C THR A 178 -29.63 -8.31 -15.14
N HIS A 179 -29.45 -8.40 -16.46
CA HIS A 179 -29.38 -7.23 -17.35
C HIS A 179 -30.67 -6.43 -17.36
N HIS A 180 -31.79 -7.04 -16.96
CA HIS A 180 -33.08 -6.37 -16.87
C HIS A 180 -33.31 -5.66 -15.53
N THR A 181 -32.65 -6.09 -14.45
CA THR A 181 -32.85 -5.53 -13.10
C THR A 181 -32.11 -4.21 -12.92
N HIS A 182 -30.94 -4.06 -13.56
CA HIS A 182 -30.10 -2.87 -13.43
C HIS A 182 -29.88 -2.26 -14.81
N SER A 183 -30.65 -1.22 -15.16
CA SER A 183 -30.61 -0.50 -16.46
C SER A 183 -29.30 0.27 -16.74
N ILE A 184 -28.15 -0.20 -16.24
CA ILE A 184 -26.86 0.46 -16.34
C ILE A 184 -26.17 -0.06 -17.60
N GLN A 185 -25.96 0.84 -18.56
CA GLN A 185 -25.20 0.53 -19.76
C GLN A 185 -23.71 0.34 -19.41
N PRO A 186 -23.08 -0.77 -19.83
CA PRO A 186 -21.64 -0.94 -19.69
C PRO A 186 -20.87 0.15 -20.45
N ARG A 187 -19.61 0.34 -20.10
CA ARG A 187 -18.72 1.24 -20.86
C ARG A 187 -18.64 0.85 -22.32
N ALA A 188 -18.49 1.85 -23.19
CA ALA A 188 -18.14 1.65 -24.60
C ALA A 188 -16.86 0.80 -24.79
N ALA A 189 -15.92 0.83 -23.83
CA ALA A 189 -14.73 -0.02 -23.85
C ALA A 189 -15.02 -1.53 -23.71
N LEU A 190 -16.23 -1.89 -23.28
CA LEU A 190 -16.74 -3.24 -23.14
C LEU A 190 -17.67 -3.64 -24.30
N ASP A 191 -17.89 -2.75 -25.28
CA ASP A 191 -18.73 -3.03 -26.44
C ASP A 191 -18.16 -4.21 -27.24
N GLY A 192 -19.04 -5.15 -27.61
CA GLY A 192 -18.69 -6.42 -28.23
C GLY A 192 -17.85 -7.37 -27.37
N ARG A 193 -17.65 -7.08 -26.07
CA ARG A 193 -16.84 -7.87 -25.13
C ARG A 193 -17.68 -8.35 -23.95
N CYS A 194 -18.57 -9.30 -24.22
CA CYS A 194 -19.30 -9.99 -23.15
C CYS A 194 -18.33 -10.68 -22.20
N ARG A 195 -18.78 -10.92 -20.97
CA ARG A 195 -18.04 -11.64 -19.93
C ARG A 195 -16.71 -10.96 -19.60
N SER A 196 -16.76 -9.67 -19.31
CA SER A 196 -15.55 -8.90 -19.05
C SER A 196 -15.74 -7.77 -18.03
N ILE A 197 -14.63 -7.40 -17.40
CA ILE A 197 -14.53 -6.27 -16.46
C ILE A 197 -13.56 -5.24 -17.02
N TYR A 198 -13.93 -3.97 -16.94
CA TYR A 198 -13.07 -2.83 -17.24
C TYR A 198 -12.44 -2.28 -15.97
N VAL A 199 -11.10 -2.25 -15.91
CA VAL A 199 -10.35 -1.62 -14.83
C VAL A 199 -9.75 -0.32 -15.32
N ASP A 200 -10.30 0.80 -14.85
CA ASP A 200 -9.81 2.16 -15.15
C ASP A 200 -8.52 2.47 -14.36
N THR A 201 -7.75 3.46 -14.80
CA THR A 201 -6.60 4.01 -14.07
C THR A 201 -6.98 5.20 -13.21
N ALA A 202 -8.09 5.87 -13.51
CA ALA A 202 -8.48 7.13 -12.88
C ALA A 202 -8.78 7.08 -11.37
N PRO A 203 -9.41 6.02 -10.80
CA PRO A 203 -9.79 5.99 -9.39
C PRO A 203 -8.62 6.32 -8.45
N THR A 204 -8.82 7.35 -7.61
CA THR A 204 -7.82 7.86 -6.68
C THR A 204 -8.42 8.01 -5.28
N ALA A 205 -7.78 7.39 -4.28
CA ALA A 205 -8.21 7.50 -2.89
C ALA A 205 -8.38 8.97 -2.44
N GLY A 206 -9.52 9.28 -1.82
CA GLY A 206 -9.92 10.61 -1.37
C GLY A 206 -10.52 11.49 -2.46
N GLN A 207 -10.54 11.06 -3.72
CA GLN A 207 -11.13 11.81 -4.83
C GLN A 207 -12.48 11.21 -5.25
N GLU A 208 -13.36 12.09 -5.72
CA GLU A 208 -14.63 11.68 -6.31
C GLU A 208 -14.39 10.99 -7.65
N TYR A 209 -15.04 9.85 -7.85
CA TYR A 209 -15.07 9.15 -9.13
C TYR A 209 -16.41 8.44 -9.26
N ASN A 210 -17.16 8.78 -10.31
CA ASN A 210 -18.53 8.29 -10.54
C ASN A 210 -19.53 8.64 -9.41
N GLY A 211 -19.40 9.83 -8.82
CA GLY A 211 -20.29 10.27 -7.74
C GLY A 211 -19.95 9.76 -6.35
N GLU A 212 -18.88 8.95 -6.20
CA GLU A 212 -18.45 8.40 -4.92
C GLU A 212 -16.99 8.76 -4.60
N ILE A 213 -16.71 9.05 -3.34
CA ILE A 213 -15.34 9.27 -2.84
C ILE A 213 -14.64 7.92 -2.70
N ARG A 214 -13.57 7.71 -3.47
CA ARG A 214 -12.88 6.41 -3.48
C ARG A 214 -11.99 6.25 -2.26
N THR A 215 -11.94 5.04 -1.71
CA THR A 215 -11.06 4.69 -0.59
C THR A 215 -9.73 4.10 -1.05
N ALA A 216 -9.63 3.69 -2.33
CA ALA A 216 -8.43 3.10 -2.92
C ALA A 216 -8.04 3.80 -4.22
N SER A 217 -6.73 3.91 -4.50
CA SER A 217 -6.24 4.32 -5.84
C SER A 217 -5.87 3.11 -6.68
N ASN A 218 -6.19 3.16 -7.97
CA ASN A 218 -5.69 2.20 -8.94
C ASN A 218 -4.22 2.49 -9.25
N LYS A 219 -3.34 1.49 -9.13
CA LYS A 219 -1.90 1.63 -9.43
C LYS A 219 -1.55 1.28 -10.88
N ARG A 220 -2.55 0.92 -11.67
CA ARG A 220 -2.38 0.49 -13.06
C ARG A 220 -2.01 1.71 -13.92
N LYS A 221 -1.10 1.53 -14.88
CA LYS A 221 -0.67 2.60 -15.79
C LYS A 221 -1.51 2.70 -17.07
N ARG A 222 -2.31 1.67 -17.37
CA ARG A 222 -3.14 1.58 -18.56
C ARG A 222 -4.49 0.98 -18.19
N PRO A 223 -5.61 1.47 -18.72
CA PRO A 223 -6.88 0.80 -18.52
C PRO A 223 -6.81 -0.63 -19.10
N THR A 224 -7.54 -1.57 -18.52
CA THR A 224 -7.48 -2.97 -18.94
C THR A 224 -8.87 -3.58 -18.94
N VAL A 225 -9.19 -4.32 -20.01
CA VAL A 225 -10.34 -5.22 -20.03
C VAL A 225 -9.86 -6.61 -19.64
N ILE A 226 -10.49 -7.19 -18.62
CA ILE A 226 -10.17 -8.52 -18.10
C ILE A 226 -11.33 -9.45 -18.46
N PRO A 227 -11.09 -10.54 -19.22
CA PRO A 227 -12.12 -11.54 -19.49
C PRO A 227 -12.46 -12.33 -18.23
N LEU A 228 -13.71 -12.79 -18.15
CA LEU A 228 -14.25 -13.64 -17.09
C LEU A 228 -14.49 -15.05 -17.63
N ASP A 229 -14.14 -16.05 -16.83
CA ASP A 229 -14.56 -17.44 -17.06
C ASP A 229 -15.98 -17.70 -16.54
N ASP A 230 -16.50 -18.91 -16.73
CA ASP A 230 -17.90 -19.24 -16.42
C ASP A 230 -18.16 -19.11 -14.90
N GLU A 231 -17.16 -19.47 -14.10
CA GLU A 231 -17.21 -19.44 -12.65
C GLU A 231 -17.24 -18.01 -12.10
N ALA A 232 -16.36 -17.13 -12.61
CA ALA A 232 -16.32 -15.73 -12.18
C ALA A 232 -17.57 -14.95 -12.59
N GLU A 233 -18.06 -15.20 -13.80
CA GLU A 233 -19.31 -14.62 -14.26
C GLU A 233 -20.49 -15.06 -13.40
N MET A 234 -20.66 -16.38 -13.17
CA MET A 234 -21.77 -16.89 -12.38
C MET A 234 -21.74 -16.38 -10.93
N ALA A 235 -20.55 -16.24 -10.34
CA ALA A 235 -20.39 -15.69 -8.99
C ALA A 235 -20.81 -14.21 -8.92
N LEU A 236 -20.43 -13.41 -9.92
CA LEU A 236 -20.84 -12.01 -10.02
C LEU A 236 -22.34 -11.89 -10.27
N ASP A 237 -22.87 -12.65 -11.22
CA ASP A 237 -24.29 -12.65 -11.58
C ASP A 237 -25.16 -12.98 -10.35
N ARG A 238 -24.81 -14.04 -9.62
CA ARG A 238 -25.49 -14.44 -8.38
C ARG A 238 -25.49 -13.32 -7.33
N TRP A 239 -24.38 -12.61 -7.15
CA TRP A 239 -24.33 -11.49 -6.22
C TRP A 239 -25.19 -10.32 -6.70
N LEU A 240 -25.11 -9.97 -7.99
CA LEU A 240 -25.86 -8.86 -8.56
C LEU A 240 -27.37 -9.09 -8.56
N LEU A 241 -27.86 -10.34 -8.56
CA LEU A 241 -29.29 -10.66 -8.41
C LEU A 241 -29.85 -10.37 -7.02
N ILE A 242 -29.02 -10.46 -5.98
CA ILE A 242 -29.49 -10.41 -4.58
C ILE A 242 -28.90 -9.24 -3.79
N ARG A 243 -28.07 -8.42 -4.44
CA ARG A 243 -27.51 -7.24 -3.80
C ARG A 243 -28.66 -6.33 -3.35
N PRO A 244 -28.57 -5.73 -2.16
CA PRO A 244 -29.49 -4.67 -1.80
C PRO A 244 -29.27 -3.44 -2.70
N ASP A 245 -30.37 -2.73 -2.99
CA ASP A 245 -30.35 -1.42 -3.65
C ASP A 245 -29.69 -0.35 -2.77
#